data_AF-A0A075NSF3-F1
#
_entry.id   AF-A0A075NSF3-F1
#
_cell.length_a   1.000
_cell.length_b   1.000
_cell.length_c   1.000
_cell.angle_alpha   90.00
_cell.angle_beta   90.00
_cell.angle_gamma   90.00
#
_symmetry.space_group_name_H-M   'P 1'
#
loop_
_entity.id
_entity.type
_entity.pdbx_description
1 polymer ?
#
loop_
_entity_poly.entity_id
_entity_poly.type
_entity_poly.pdbx_seq_one_letter_code
_entity_poly.pdbx_strand_id
1 'polypeptide(L)'
;MDIFGNDAETSLENISIVVVCIDQVDTSFVKLCLSRGIDYVDISSDFKFICQVELLDGLAKLNNAAVVLSVVLALGLTNFLVSQAKKLMENLRQIDVLLEFGLCDHHGKAALEWMYNNLDAAYKIMVN
;
A
#
# COMPACT_ATOMS: atom_id res chain seq x y z
N MET A 1 9.01 15.86 -6.98
CA MET A 1 9.46 15.06 -8.14
C MET A 1 8.20 14.65 -8.88
N ASP A 2 8.14 14.93 -10.18
CA ASP A 2 7.04 14.46 -11.02
C ASP A 2 7.38 13.04 -11.48
N ILE A 3 6.65 12.05 -10.97
CA ILE A 3 6.90 10.64 -11.31
C ILE A 3 6.36 10.28 -12.70
N PHE A 4 5.58 11.17 -13.31
CA PHE A 4 5.05 11.04 -14.67
C PHE A 4 5.90 11.80 -15.69
N GLY A 5 6.85 12.61 -15.21
CA GLY A 5 7.80 13.38 -16.00
C GLY A 5 9.08 12.62 -16.34
N ASN A 6 9.85 13.17 -17.27
CA ASN A 6 11.11 12.57 -17.75
C ASN A 6 12.30 12.79 -16.80
N ASP A 7 12.12 13.62 -15.77
CA ASP A 7 13.11 13.97 -14.73
C ASP A 7 13.15 12.96 -13.57
N ALA A 8 12.24 11.99 -13.58
CA ALA A 8 12.24 10.93 -12.58
C ALA A 8 13.56 10.11 -12.60
N GLU A 9 14.15 9.93 -13.77
CA GLU A 9 15.38 9.15 -13.90
C GLU A 9 16.60 9.79 -13.21
N THR A 10 16.74 11.10 -13.25
CA THR A 10 17.88 11.78 -12.59
C THR A 10 17.63 12.03 -11.11
N SER A 11 16.37 12.07 -10.70
CA SER A 11 15.98 12.38 -9.31
C SER A 11 16.09 11.19 -8.33
N LEU A 12 16.31 9.97 -8.82
CA LEU A 12 16.40 8.75 -7.99
C LEU A 12 17.84 8.31 -7.67
N GLU A 13 18.85 9.13 -7.97
CA GLU A 13 20.23 8.81 -7.61
C GLU A 13 20.39 8.72 -6.07
N ASN A 14 21.09 7.68 -5.61
CA ASN A 14 21.35 7.41 -4.19
C ASN A 14 20.10 7.24 -3.30
N ILE A 15 18.96 6.86 -3.89
CA ILE A 15 17.75 6.52 -3.14
C ILE A 15 17.72 5.02 -2.84
N SER A 16 17.46 4.64 -1.59
CA SER A 16 17.32 3.24 -1.18
C SER A 16 15.86 2.80 -1.10
N ILE A 17 14.94 3.72 -0.80
CA ILE A 17 13.51 3.43 -0.65
C ILE A 17 12.67 4.58 -1.19
N VAL A 18 11.58 4.25 -1.89
CA VAL A 18 10.57 5.18 -2.36
C VAL A 18 9.25 4.84 -1.69
N VAL A 19 8.63 5.84 -1.05
CA VAL A 19 7.29 5.74 -0.48
C VAL A 19 6.36 6.57 -1.34
N VAL A 20 5.38 5.93 -1.99
CA VAL A 20 4.43 6.60 -2.86
C VAL A 20 3.09 6.80 -2.17
N CYS A 21 2.66 8.07 -2.15
CA CYS A 21 1.42 8.53 -1.53
C CYS A 21 0.46 9.16 -2.55
N ILE A 22 0.66 8.88 -3.84
CA ILE A 22 -0.15 9.41 -4.94
C ILE A 22 -0.63 8.26 -5.83
N ASP A 23 -1.83 8.42 -6.39
CA ASP A 23 -2.36 7.45 -7.34
C ASP A 23 -1.52 7.46 -8.62
N GLN A 24 -1.31 6.27 -9.17
CA GLN A 24 -0.57 6.07 -10.42
C GLN A 24 -1.48 5.43 -11.46
N VAL A 25 -1.30 5.83 -12.71
CA VAL A 25 -2.09 5.32 -13.84
C VAL A 25 -1.58 3.97 -14.37
N ASP A 26 -0.30 3.67 -14.14
CA ASP A 26 0.34 2.43 -14.55
C ASP A 26 1.59 2.11 -13.70
N THR A 27 2.20 0.95 -13.94
CA THR A 27 3.32 0.42 -13.15
C THR A 27 4.71 0.91 -13.59
N SER A 28 4.81 1.88 -14.51
CA SER A 28 6.09 2.30 -15.10
C SER A 28 7.05 2.87 -14.06
N PHE A 29 6.56 3.70 -13.14
CA PHE A 29 7.39 4.24 -12.07
C PHE A 29 7.86 3.18 -11.08
N VAL A 30 7.00 2.20 -10.77
CA VAL A 30 7.37 1.04 -9.95
C VAL A 30 8.49 0.24 -10.63
N LYS A 31 8.36 -0.03 -11.94
CA LYS A 31 9.41 -0.72 -12.72
C LYS A 31 10.72 0.06 -12.74
N LEU A 32 10.66 1.39 -12.81
CA LEU A 32 11.85 2.24 -12.76
C LEU A 32 12.57 2.11 -11.40
N CYS A 33 11.83 2.14 -10.30
CA CYS A 33 12.39 1.93 -8.96
C CYS A 33 13.04 0.55 -8.83
N LEU A 34 12.29 -0.50 -9.20
CA LEU A 34 12.77 -1.89 -9.06
C LEU A 34 13.97 -2.19 -9.96
N SER A 35 14.00 -1.67 -11.19
CA SER A 35 15.14 -1.83 -12.11
C SER A 35 16.44 -1.21 -11.57
N ARG A 36 16.34 -0.36 -10.55
CA ARG A 36 17.48 0.30 -9.89
C ARG A 36 17.81 -0.29 -8.52
N GLY A 37 17.14 -1.37 -8.13
CA GLY A 37 17.31 -1.98 -6.80
C GLY A 37 16.77 -1.12 -5.66
N ILE A 38 15.81 -0.24 -5.95
CA ILE A 38 15.19 0.65 -4.97
C ILE A 38 13.97 -0.04 -4.37
N ASP A 39 13.90 -0.10 -3.05
CA ASP A 39 12.74 -0.63 -2.34
C ASP A 39 11.53 0.28 -2.56
N TYR A 40 10.35 -0.32 -2.71
CA TYR A 40 9.13 0.41 -3.06
C TYR A 40 8.02 0.15 -2.04
N VAL A 41 7.45 1.22 -1.49
CA VAL A 41 6.34 1.17 -0.55
C VAL A 41 5.15 1.91 -1.13
N ASP A 42 4.03 1.19 -1.23
CA ASP A 42 2.80 1.68 -1.81
C ASP A 42 1.71 1.88 -0.74
N ILE A 43 1.09 3.06 -0.74
CA ILE A 43 -0.04 3.40 0.14
C ILE A 43 -1.38 3.33 -0.62
N SER A 44 -1.38 3.03 -1.92
CA SER A 44 -2.61 3.03 -2.72
C SER A 44 -3.61 2.00 -2.21
N SER A 45 -4.89 2.34 -2.33
CA SER A 45 -6.01 1.42 -2.08
C SER A 45 -6.62 0.85 -3.37
N ASP A 46 -6.07 1.17 -4.54
CA ASP A 46 -6.54 0.64 -5.82
C ASP A 46 -6.09 -0.81 -6.01
N PHE A 47 -7.02 -1.75 -5.76
CA PHE A 47 -6.80 -3.17 -5.91
C PHE A 47 -6.30 -3.58 -7.31
N LYS A 48 -6.77 -2.92 -8.39
CA LYS A 48 -6.32 -3.26 -9.74
C LYS A 48 -4.86 -2.89 -9.94
N PHE A 49 -4.46 -1.72 -9.46
CA PHE A 49 -3.07 -1.29 -9.49
C PHE A 49 -2.18 -2.21 -8.65
N ILE A 50 -2.61 -2.53 -7.42
CA ILE A 50 -1.90 -3.47 -6.52
C ILE A 50 -1.65 -4.81 -7.23
N CYS A 51 -2.67 -5.43 -7.83
CA CYS A 51 -2.50 -6.69 -8.56
C CYS A 51 -1.53 -6.57 -9.74
N GLN A 52 -1.46 -5.44 -10.43
CA GLN A 52 -0.47 -5.24 -11.50
C GLN A 52 0.96 -5.15 -10.94
N VAL A 53 1.14 -4.52 -9.78
CA VAL A 53 2.46 -4.44 -9.12
C VAL A 53 2.91 -5.80 -8.58
N GLU A 54 1.99 -6.63 -8.08
CA GLU A 54 2.31 -8.00 -7.64
C GLU A 54 2.96 -8.85 -8.75
N LEU A 55 2.58 -8.63 -10.01
CA LEU A 55 3.18 -9.32 -11.16
C LEU A 55 4.66 -8.94 -11.38
N LEU A 56 5.18 -7.91 -10.71
CA LEU A 56 6.58 -7.47 -10.80
C LEU A 56 7.51 -8.14 -9.78
N ASP A 57 7.02 -9.10 -8.99
CA ASP A 57 7.84 -9.84 -8.01
C ASP A 57 9.14 -10.41 -8.61
N GLY A 58 9.08 -10.93 -9.84
CA GLY A 58 10.27 -11.40 -10.55
C GLY A 58 11.31 -10.30 -10.82
N LEU A 59 10.86 -9.08 -11.16
CA LEU A 59 11.74 -7.93 -11.39
C LEU A 59 12.37 -7.45 -10.07
N ALA A 60 11.59 -7.42 -8.99
CA ALA A 60 12.06 -7.03 -7.66
C ALA A 60 13.17 -7.98 -7.19
N LYS A 61 12.94 -9.30 -7.29
CA LYS A 61 13.93 -10.33 -6.95
C LYS A 61 15.19 -10.25 -7.79
N LEU A 62 15.05 -10.05 -9.10
CA LEU A 62 16.18 -9.94 -10.02
C LEU A 62 17.13 -8.79 -9.66
N ASN A 63 16.58 -7.68 -9.17
CA ASN A 63 17.33 -6.46 -8.87
C ASN A 63 17.58 -6.25 -7.37
N ASN A 64 17.32 -7.25 -6.52
CA ASN A 64 17.49 -7.18 -5.07
C ASN A 64 16.75 -6.00 -4.42
N ALA A 65 15.51 -5.78 -4.85
CA ALA A 65 14.58 -4.80 -4.27
C ALA A 65 13.40 -5.51 -3.58
N ALA A 66 12.82 -4.85 -2.59
CA ALA A 66 11.61 -5.27 -1.91
C ALA A 66 10.42 -4.36 -2.27
N VAL A 67 9.21 -4.95 -2.25
CA VAL A 67 7.96 -4.22 -2.46
C VAL A 67 7.03 -4.48 -1.28
N VAL A 68 6.49 -3.41 -0.70
CA VAL A 68 5.45 -3.47 0.33
C VAL A 68 4.20 -2.75 -0.19
N LEU A 69 3.11 -3.49 -0.37
CA LEU A 69 1.86 -2.98 -0.95
C LEU A 69 0.80 -2.73 0.10
N SER A 70 -0.17 -1.87 -0.25
CA SER A 70 -1.37 -1.63 0.55
C SER A 70 -1.06 -1.18 1.98
N VAL A 71 -0.05 -0.34 2.15
CA VAL A 71 0.35 0.22 3.46
C VAL A 71 -0.63 1.33 3.86
N VAL A 72 -1.85 0.92 4.15
CA VAL A 72 -2.93 1.82 4.58
C VAL A 72 -3.08 1.72 6.10
N LEU A 73 -3.25 2.86 6.77
CA LEU A 73 -3.47 2.93 8.22
C LEU A 73 -4.61 2.03 8.67
N ALA A 74 -5.77 2.08 8.00
CA ALA A 74 -6.98 1.38 8.43
C ALA A 74 -6.95 -0.15 8.21
N LEU A 75 -6.20 -0.66 7.22
CA LEU A 75 -6.30 -2.07 6.79
C LEU A 75 -4.97 -2.82 6.73
N GLY A 76 -3.84 -2.13 6.51
CA GLY A 76 -2.51 -2.75 6.47
C GLY A 76 -1.80 -2.64 7.80
N LEU A 77 -1.42 -1.41 8.18
CA LEU A 77 -0.66 -1.16 9.41
C LEU A 77 -1.45 -1.50 10.66
N THR A 78 -2.75 -1.23 10.70
CA THR A 78 -3.60 -1.64 11.83
C THR A 78 -3.59 -3.16 12.03
N ASN A 79 -3.73 -3.96 10.97
CA ASN A 79 -3.68 -5.42 11.07
C ASN A 79 -2.29 -5.93 11.50
N PHE A 80 -1.22 -5.29 11.01
CA PHE A 80 0.13 -5.58 11.48
C PHE A 80 0.30 -5.28 12.99
N LEU A 81 -0.16 -4.11 13.44
CA LEU A 81 -0.10 -3.72 14.86
C LEU A 81 -0.93 -4.64 15.74
N VAL A 82 -2.13 -5.05 15.30
CA VAL A 82 -2.97 -6.07 15.94
C VAL A 82 -2.20 -7.38 16.12
N SER A 83 -1.53 -7.85 15.07
CA SER A 83 -0.71 -9.06 15.12
C SER A 83 0.46 -8.94 16.10
N GLN A 84 1.12 -7.78 16.14
CA GLN A 84 2.20 -7.52 17.08
C GLN A 84 1.71 -7.42 18.53
N ALA A 85 0.56 -6.77 18.78
CA ALA A 85 -0.06 -6.69 20.10
C ALA A 85 -0.41 -8.09 20.64
N LYS A 86 -0.93 -8.98 19.78
CA LYS A 86 -1.23 -10.38 20.15
C LYS A 86 0.02 -11.15 20.61
N LYS A 87 1.20 -10.89 20.05
CA LYS A 87 2.45 -11.54 20.47
C LYS A 87 2.95 -11.04 21.82
N LEU A 88 2.64 -9.80 22.17
CA LEU A 88 3.15 -9.12 23.36
C LEU A 88 2.20 -9.22 24.57
N MET A 89 0.95 -9.64 24.36
CA MET A 89 -0.09 -9.70 25.39
C MET A 89 -0.59 -11.13 25.61
N GLU A 90 -0.32 -11.71 26.78
CA GLU A 90 -0.61 -13.11 27.09
C GLU A 90 -2.10 -13.49 27.06
N ASN A 91 -3.00 -12.56 27.39
CA ASN A 91 -4.43 -12.82 27.55
C ASN A 91 -5.32 -11.89 26.70
N LEU A 92 -4.90 -11.62 25.46
CA LEU A 92 -5.65 -10.79 24.54
C LEU A 92 -6.92 -11.51 24.04
N ARG A 93 -8.10 -11.04 24.48
CA ARG A 93 -9.41 -11.61 24.08
C ARG A 93 -10.13 -10.83 22.98
N GLN A 94 -9.88 -9.53 22.88
CA GLN A 94 -10.56 -8.63 21.93
C GLN A 94 -9.64 -7.45 21.61
N ILE A 95 -9.68 -7.01 20.35
CA ILE A 95 -9.13 -5.73 19.92
C ILE A 95 -10.24 -5.00 19.18
N ASP A 96 -10.54 -3.78 19.62
CA ASP A 96 -11.46 -2.88 18.95
C ASP A 96 -10.67 -1.89 18.10
N VAL A 97 -10.94 -1.86 16.80
CA VAL A 97 -10.35 -0.91 15.86
C VAL A 97 -11.38 0.17 15.56
N LEU A 98 -11.06 1.41 15.93
CA LEU A 98 -11.87 2.57 15.57
C LEU A 98 -11.25 3.26 14.36
N LEU A 99 -12.06 3.47 13.32
CA LEU A 99 -11.70 4.27 12.16
C LEU A 99 -12.41 5.62 12.25
N GLU A 100 -11.64 6.68 12.50
CA GLU A 100 -12.15 8.04 12.41
C GLU A 100 -11.83 8.60 11.03
N PHE A 101 -12.83 8.62 10.16
CA PHE A 101 -12.74 9.34 8.90
C PHE A 101 -12.94 10.82 9.22
N GLY A 102 -11.94 11.67 8.95
CA GLY A 102 -12.06 13.12 9.12
C GLY A 102 -13.28 13.71 8.38
N LEU A 103 -13.60 14.99 8.62
CA LEU A 103 -14.80 15.74 8.21
C LEU A 103 -15.15 15.81 6.69
N CYS A 104 -14.97 14.76 5.90
CA CYS A 104 -15.27 14.72 4.47
C CYS A 104 -14.63 15.87 3.68
N ASP A 105 -13.35 16.19 3.94
CA ASP A 105 -12.62 17.01 2.97
C ASP A 105 -12.44 16.21 1.66
N HIS A 106 -11.90 16.82 0.60
CA HIS A 106 -11.88 16.23 -0.76
C HIS A 106 -11.45 14.75 -0.82
N HIS A 107 -10.51 14.32 0.05
CA HIS A 107 -10.03 12.94 0.16
C HIS A 107 -10.88 12.01 1.04
N GLY A 108 -11.66 12.54 1.99
CA GLY A 108 -12.49 11.75 2.90
C GLY A 108 -13.77 11.20 2.27
N LYS A 109 -14.30 11.87 1.25
CA LYS A 109 -15.52 11.44 0.54
C LYS A 109 -15.37 10.07 -0.12
N ALA A 110 -14.26 9.84 -0.83
CA ALA A 110 -14.00 8.57 -1.50
C ALA A 110 -13.89 7.40 -0.50
N ALA A 111 -13.24 7.62 0.65
CA ALA A 111 -13.12 6.62 1.71
C ALA A 111 -14.49 6.27 2.31
N LEU A 112 -15.35 7.27 2.53
CA LEU A 112 -16.72 7.05 3.01
C LEU A 112 -17.60 6.36 1.98
N GLU A 113 -17.56 6.77 0.71
CA GLU A 113 -18.32 6.11 -0.36
C GLU A 113 -17.89 4.66 -0.51
N TRP A 114 -16.59 4.38 -0.48
CA TRP A 114 -16.09 3.01 -0.47
C TRP A 114 -16.62 2.24 0.74
N MET A 115 -16.53 2.79 1.95
CA MET A 115 -17.00 2.14 3.17
C MET A 115 -18.50 1.84 3.10
N TYR A 116 -19.34 2.79 2.68
CA TYR A 116 -20.78 2.57 2.52
C TYR A 116 -21.10 1.47 1.50
N ASN A 117 -20.40 1.45 0.38
CA ASN A 117 -20.60 0.45 -0.67
C ASN A 117 -20.09 -0.96 -0.27
N ASN A 118 -19.29 -1.07 0.79
CA ASN A 118 -18.61 -2.30 1.19
C ASN A 118 -18.97 -2.75 2.61
N LEU A 119 -19.82 -2.00 3.31
CA LEU A 119 -20.15 -2.21 4.73
C LEU A 119 -20.90 -3.53 4.97
N ASP A 120 -21.73 -3.95 4.02
CA ASP A 120 -22.48 -5.21 4.04
C ASP A 120 -21.96 -6.24 3.03
N ALA A 121 -20.82 -5.95 2.38
CA ALA A 121 -20.28 -6.83 1.36
C ALA A 121 -19.76 -8.14 1.96
N ALA A 122 -20.16 -9.25 1.35
CA ALA A 122 -19.68 -10.57 1.73
C ALA A 122 -18.34 -10.87 1.01
N TYR A 123 -17.28 -11.07 1.80
CA TYR A 123 -15.97 -11.45 1.27
C TYR A 123 -15.69 -12.93 1.49
N LYS A 124 -15.14 -13.59 0.46
CA LYS A 124 -14.61 -14.96 0.59
C LYS A 124 -13.16 -14.87 1.07
N ILE A 125 -12.86 -15.49 2.20
CA ILE A 125 -11.48 -15.63 2.68
C ILE A 125 -10.77 -16.63 1.77
N MET A 126 -9.73 -16.17 1.08
CA MET A 126 -8.81 -17.04 0.34
C MET A 126 -7.59 -17.30 1.23
N VAL A 127 -7.29 -18.57 1.47
CA VAL A 127 -6.09 -18.98 2.19
C VAL A 127 -5.10 -19.46 1.14
N ASN A 128 -3.97 -18.78 1.03
CA ASN A 128 -2.81 -19.24 0.25
C ASN A 128 -2.00 -20.27 1.04
#